data_AF-M6WKE8-F1
#
_entry.id   AF-M6WKE8-F1
#
_cell.length_a   1.000
_cell.length_b   1.000
_cell.length_c   1.000
_cell.angle_alpha   90.00
_cell.angle_beta   90.00
_cell.angle_gamma   90.00
#
_symmetry.space_group_name_H-M   'P 1'
#
loop_
_entity.id
_entity.type
_entity.pdbx_description
1 polymer ?
#
loop_
_entity_poly.entity_id
_entity_poly.type
_entity_poly.pdbx_seq_one_letter_code
_entity_poly.pdbx_strand_id
1 'polypeptide(L)'
;MKFSIIKNLNLALVLLVLSSCKDDRIKISDLGVIDKDKKNQTAFVLQPEKLLVMVRTDSDLDGKTDLWTWVRGDDKDPKASLVFFEELIRKGNHSRTWYGPGNRKLIEQNDLDEDGRWESMVYYNASAIPKETMRIVAHVEVDLYGKGKPSLWIFPEARMELDSNEDGKPDQILTNQDRMLENFAKLQKGEEVSKKDFSPMSVSNSWILNPKQIANPRYQALISQSLFQ
;
A
#
# COMPACT_ATOMS: atom_id res chain seq x y z
N MET A 1 -8.56 48.39 -0.88
CA MET A 1 -9.06 47.47 0.16
C MET A 1 -10.52 47.15 -0.08
N LYS A 2 -10.84 45.93 -0.48
CA LYS A 2 -11.89 45.09 0.13
C LYS A 2 -11.80 43.70 -0.48
N PHE A 3 -11.52 42.76 0.39
CA PHE A 3 -11.06 41.41 0.11
C PHE A 3 -12.19 40.47 -0.33
N SER A 4 -11.81 39.59 -1.24
CA SER A 4 -12.31 38.23 -1.50
C SER A 4 -13.01 37.58 -0.30
N ILE A 5 -14.34 37.40 -0.38
CA ILE A 5 -15.11 36.51 0.51
C ILE A 5 -15.83 35.38 -0.27
N ILE A 6 -15.82 35.39 -1.61
CA ILE A 6 -16.72 34.52 -2.39
C ILE A 6 -16.15 33.11 -2.66
N LYS A 7 -14.86 32.84 -2.40
CA LYS A 7 -14.27 31.52 -2.69
C LYS A 7 -14.48 30.44 -1.60
N ASN A 8 -14.82 30.81 -0.37
CA ASN A 8 -15.00 29.84 0.73
C ASN A 8 -16.44 29.37 0.94
N LEU A 9 -17.42 29.99 0.30
CA LEU A 9 -18.83 29.62 0.49
C LEU A 9 -19.17 28.29 -0.21
N ASN A 10 -18.57 28.01 -1.37
CA ASN A 10 -18.81 26.77 -2.09
C ASN A 10 -18.15 25.55 -1.44
N LEU A 11 -17.00 25.70 -0.77
CA LEU A 11 -16.34 24.59 -0.08
C LEU A 11 -17.06 24.22 1.22
N ALA A 12 -17.56 25.22 1.96
CA ALA A 12 -18.39 24.99 3.14
C ALA A 12 -19.75 24.37 2.79
N LEU A 13 -20.35 24.75 1.65
CA LEU A 13 -21.61 24.19 1.18
C LEU A 13 -21.44 22.73 0.70
N VAL A 14 -20.33 22.37 0.06
CA VAL A 14 -20.04 20.98 -0.35
C VAL A 14 -19.76 20.08 0.87
N LEU A 15 -19.09 20.59 1.91
CA LEU A 15 -18.92 19.88 3.19
C LEU A 15 -20.23 19.73 3.99
N LEU A 16 -21.15 20.69 3.90
CA LEU A 16 -22.49 20.59 4.48
C LEU A 16 -23.40 19.61 3.72
N VAL A 17 -23.26 19.49 2.40
CA VAL A 17 -24.04 18.56 1.58
C VAL A 17 -23.57 17.10 1.75
N LEU A 18 -22.28 16.87 2.00
CA LEU A 18 -21.77 15.52 2.29
C LEU A 18 -22.01 15.06 3.73
N SER A 19 -22.19 15.98 4.69
CA SER A 19 -22.55 15.64 6.07
C SER A 19 -24.05 15.42 6.28
N SER A 20 -24.91 15.74 5.30
CA SER A 20 -26.36 15.51 5.38
C SER A 20 -26.86 14.26 4.64
N CYS A 21 -26.01 13.51 3.95
CA CYS A 21 -26.36 12.19 3.43
C CYS A 21 -26.19 11.14 4.52
N LYS A 22 -27.07 11.17 5.54
CA LYS A 22 -27.35 9.96 6.31
C LYS A 22 -28.10 9.02 5.37
N ASP A 23 -27.34 8.16 4.69
CA ASP A 23 -27.96 7.03 4.02
C ASP A 23 -28.47 6.09 5.11
N ASP A 24 -29.79 6.04 5.30
CA ASP A 24 -30.44 5.22 6.33
C ASP A 24 -30.15 3.72 6.16
N ARG A 25 -29.61 3.32 5.00
CA ARG A 25 -29.10 1.97 4.75
C ARG A 25 -27.78 1.69 5.43
N ILE A 26 -26.98 2.69 5.82
CA ILE A 26 -25.71 2.46 6.52
C ILE A 26 -25.89 2.78 8.01
N LYS A 27 -25.86 1.74 8.83
CA LYS A 27 -25.78 1.88 10.29
C LYS A 27 -24.33 1.91 10.73
N ILE A 28 -24.02 2.87 11.60
CA ILE A 28 -22.72 2.99 12.25
C ILE A 28 -22.85 2.34 13.62
N SER A 29 -21.94 1.43 13.93
CA SER A 29 -21.87 0.76 15.23
C SER A 29 -20.44 0.74 15.73
N ASP A 30 -20.23 1.10 16.99
CA ASP A 30 -18.91 0.92 17.60
C ASP A 30 -18.65 -0.57 17.79
N LEU A 31 -17.59 -1.09 17.15
CA LEU A 31 -17.17 -2.49 17.29
C LEU A 31 -16.71 -2.78 18.72
N GLY A 32 -16.36 -1.76 19.50
CA GLY A 32 -16.13 -1.86 20.94
C GLY A 32 -17.34 -2.34 21.76
N VAL A 33 -18.53 -2.44 21.14
CA VAL A 33 -19.74 -3.06 21.72
C VAL A 33 -19.78 -4.58 21.43
N ILE A 34 -19.06 -5.06 20.41
CA ILE A 34 -19.02 -6.46 19.96
C ILE A 34 -17.75 -7.18 20.47
N ASP A 35 -16.64 -6.46 20.65
CA ASP A 35 -15.40 -6.94 21.29
C ASP A 35 -14.91 -5.87 22.29
N LYS A 36 -15.13 -6.09 23.60
CA LYS A 36 -14.93 -5.10 24.68
C LYS A 36 -13.49 -4.58 24.80
N ASP A 37 -12.53 -5.28 24.22
CA ASP A 37 -11.10 -4.95 24.23
C ASP A 37 -10.69 -4.03 23.06
N LYS A 38 -11.62 -3.68 22.15
CA LYS A 38 -11.37 -2.85 20.95
C LYS A 38 -12.23 -1.59 20.89
N LYS A 39 -12.10 -0.72 21.90
CA LYS A 39 -12.85 0.56 22.02
C LYS A 39 -12.51 1.62 20.96
N ASN A 40 -11.70 1.27 19.96
CA ASN A 40 -11.14 2.19 18.99
C ASN A 40 -11.51 1.86 17.55
N GLN A 41 -12.57 1.07 17.38
CA GLN A 41 -13.06 0.64 16.08
C GLN A 41 -14.52 1.03 15.87
N THR A 42 -14.82 1.61 14.71
CA THR A 42 -16.18 1.93 14.27
C THR A 42 -16.49 1.13 13.01
N ALA A 43 -17.52 0.27 13.08
CA ALA A 43 -18.04 -0.48 11.95
C ALA A 43 -19.15 0.25 11.21
N PHE A 44 -19.19 0.04 9.89
CA PHE A 44 -20.23 0.50 9.00
C PHE A 44 -20.92 -0.73 8.42
N VAL A 45 -22.21 -0.87 8.74
CA VAL A 45 -23.03 -2.03 8.40
C VAL A 45 -24.15 -1.60 7.47
N LEU A 46 -24.20 -2.21 6.29
CA LEU A 46 -25.28 -2.04 5.32
C LEU A 46 -26.54 -2.79 5.77
N GLN A 47 -27.69 -2.13 5.65
CA GLN A 47 -29.02 -2.57 6.03
C GLN A 47 -29.94 -2.59 4.81
N PRO A 48 -30.88 -3.55 4.76
CA PRO A 48 -31.19 -4.57 5.77
C PRO A 48 -30.26 -5.80 5.78
N GLU A 49 -29.26 -5.85 4.90
CA GLU A 49 -28.44 -7.04 4.62
C GLU A 49 -27.53 -7.46 5.79
N LYS A 50 -27.34 -6.60 6.79
CA LYS A 50 -26.41 -6.79 7.91
C LYS A 50 -24.98 -7.09 7.45
N LEU A 51 -24.58 -6.42 6.39
CA LEU A 51 -23.28 -6.62 5.77
C LEU A 51 -22.29 -5.60 6.32
N LEU A 52 -21.21 -6.05 6.96
CA LEU A 52 -20.08 -5.21 7.31
C LEU A 52 -19.35 -4.79 6.03
N VAL A 53 -19.27 -3.48 5.78
CA VAL A 53 -18.69 -2.93 4.53
C VAL A 53 -17.42 -2.12 4.76
N MET A 54 -17.24 -1.56 5.96
CA MET A 54 -16.05 -0.79 6.31
C MET A 54 -15.83 -0.80 7.82
N VAL A 55 -14.56 -0.75 8.22
CA VAL A 55 -14.12 -0.55 9.60
C VAL A 55 -13.16 0.64 9.62
N ARG A 56 -13.37 1.55 10.56
CA ARG A 56 -12.41 2.60 10.92
C ARG A 56 -11.73 2.21 12.22
N THR A 57 -10.41 2.39 12.29
CA THR A 57 -9.63 2.17 13.51
C THR A 57 -8.84 3.42 13.85
N ASP A 58 -8.86 3.79 15.12
CA ASP A 58 -7.97 4.76 15.77
C ASP A 58 -6.95 3.95 16.57
N SER A 59 -5.85 3.52 15.97
CA SER A 59 -5.02 2.51 16.63
C SER A 59 -4.02 3.06 17.64
N ASP A 60 -3.80 4.37 17.69
CA ASP A 60 -3.00 5.04 18.73
C ASP A 60 -3.85 5.75 19.82
N LEU A 61 -5.18 5.72 19.68
CA LEU A 61 -6.16 6.23 20.64
C LEU A 61 -6.13 7.75 20.79
N ASP A 62 -5.73 8.49 19.74
CA ASP A 62 -5.67 9.95 19.73
C ASP A 62 -7.03 10.63 19.41
N GLY A 63 -8.06 9.84 19.11
CA GLY A 63 -9.39 10.27 18.71
C GLY A 63 -9.56 10.46 17.21
N LYS A 64 -8.54 10.20 16.39
CA LYS A 64 -8.59 10.27 14.93
C LYS A 64 -8.47 8.87 14.33
N THR A 65 -9.23 8.64 13.28
CA THR A 65 -9.05 7.42 12.49
C THR A 65 -7.71 7.50 11.77
N ASP A 66 -6.91 6.46 11.93
CA ASP A 66 -5.65 6.27 11.22
C ASP A 66 -5.73 5.12 10.21
N LEU A 67 -6.67 4.20 10.35
CA LEU A 67 -6.83 3.06 9.47
C LEU A 67 -8.28 2.90 8.99
N TRP A 68 -8.44 2.82 7.67
CA TRP A 68 -9.70 2.51 7.01
C TRP A 68 -9.58 1.15 6.32
N THR A 69 -10.42 0.19 6.71
CA THR A 69 -10.47 -1.14 6.11
C THR A 69 -11.80 -1.32 5.39
N TRP A 70 -11.77 -1.58 4.09
CA TRP A 70 -12.93 -1.93 3.29
C TRP A 70 -13.05 -3.44 3.24
N VAL A 71 -14.23 -3.93 3.64
CA VAL A 71 -14.45 -5.35 3.86
C VAL A 71 -15.80 -5.79 3.32
N ARG A 72 -15.98 -7.11 3.24
CA ARG A 72 -17.28 -7.76 3.17
C ARG A 72 -17.33 -8.82 4.24
N GLY A 73 -18.18 -8.63 5.24
CA GLY A 73 -18.31 -9.57 6.35
C GLY A 73 -19.73 -9.61 6.92
N ASP A 74 -19.97 -10.61 7.77
CA ASP A 74 -21.15 -10.67 8.64
C ASP A 74 -20.94 -9.70 9.82
N ASP A 75 -21.95 -8.92 10.20
CA ASP A 75 -21.86 -8.00 11.33
C ASP A 75 -21.64 -8.70 12.69
N LYS A 76 -21.98 -9.99 12.78
CA LYS A 76 -21.78 -10.83 13.97
C LYS A 76 -20.45 -11.56 14.01
N ASP A 77 -19.81 -11.76 12.86
CA ASP A 77 -18.46 -12.34 12.77
C ASP A 77 -17.52 -11.51 11.90
N PRO A 78 -17.07 -10.34 12.41
CA PRO A 78 -16.14 -9.48 11.70
C PRO A 78 -14.81 -10.16 11.39
N LYS A 79 -14.43 -11.21 12.13
CA LYS A 79 -13.14 -11.90 11.98
C LYS A 79 -13.10 -12.79 10.73
N ALA A 80 -14.26 -13.20 10.22
CA ALA A 80 -14.39 -13.95 8.97
C ALA A 80 -14.50 -13.06 7.72
N SER A 81 -14.39 -11.74 7.87
CA SER A 81 -14.57 -10.80 6.75
C SER A 81 -13.52 -10.97 5.65
N LEU A 82 -13.97 -10.80 4.41
CA LEU A 82 -13.09 -10.61 3.26
C LEU A 82 -12.62 -9.17 3.25
N VAL A 83 -11.31 -8.94 3.25
CA VAL A 83 -10.70 -7.62 3.12
C VAL A 83 -10.46 -7.34 1.65
N PHE A 84 -10.78 -6.14 1.19
CA PHE A 84 -10.51 -5.70 -0.18
C PHE A 84 -9.41 -4.65 -0.23
N PHE A 85 -9.44 -3.71 0.71
CA PHE A 85 -8.57 -2.54 0.69
C PHE A 85 -8.35 -2.00 2.10
N GLU A 86 -7.15 -1.53 2.36
CA GLU A 86 -6.81 -0.77 3.57
C GLU A 86 -6.09 0.51 3.19
N GLU A 87 -6.39 1.59 3.90
CA GLU A 87 -5.61 2.83 3.88
C GLU A 87 -5.20 3.16 5.32
N LEU A 88 -3.90 3.28 5.55
CA LEU A 88 -3.30 3.67 6.82
C LEU A 88 -2.68 5.05 6.66
N ILE A 89 -3.00 5.99 7.53
CA ILE A 89 -2.44 7.35 7.55
C ILE A 89 -1.94 7.60 8.97
N ARG A 90 -0.63 7.52 9.16
CA ARG A 90 0.06 7.83 10.42
C ARG A 90 1.33 8.58 10.16
N LYS A 91 1.75 9.41 11.12
CA LYS A 91 3.01 10.14 11.06
C LYS A 91 4.20 9.24 10.64
N GLY A 92 4.77 9.54 9.47
CA GLY A 92 5.88 8.82 8.83
C GLY A 92 5.47 7.53 8.11
N ASN A 93 4.18 7.33 7.83
CA ASN A 93 3.65 6.15 7.14
C ASN A 93 2.22 6.40 6.62
N HIS A 94 2.10 6.72 5.34
CA HIS A 94 0.85 6.60 4.61
C HIS A 94 0.94 5.42 3.65
N SER A 95 0.06 4.43 3.81
CA SER A 95 0.03 3.26 2.94
C SER A 95 -1.36 2.87 2.50
N ARG A 96 -1.42 2.24 1.32
CA ARG A 96 -2.63 1.69 0.73
C ARG A 96 -2.39 0.25 0.34
N THR A 97 -3.17 -0.68 0.86
CA THR A 97 -3.01 -2.12 0.60
C THR A 97 -4.23 -2.70 -0.08
N TRP A 98 -4.04 -3.48 -1.14
CA TRP A 98 -5.11 -4.21 -1.80
C TRP A 98 -4.99 -5.71 -1.54
N TYR A 99 -6.16 -6.35 -1.41
CA TYR A 99 -6.29 -7.73 -1.02
C TYR A 99 -7.05 -8.53 -2.08
N GLY A 100 -6.62 -9.78 -2.27
CA GLY A 100 -7.26 -10.77 -3.12
C GLY A 100 -8.02 -11.82 -2.31
N PRO A 101 -8.54 -12.84 -2.99
CA PRO A 101 -9.28 -13.93 -2.35
C PRO A 101 -8.52 -14.56 -1.18
N GLY A 102 -9.23 -14.82 -0.09
CA GLY A 102 -8.64 -15.38 1.14
C GLY A 102 -7.76 -14.39 1.91
N ASN A 103 -8.00 -13.08 1.77
CA ASN A 103 -7.27 -12.00 2.46
C ASN A 103 -5.76 -12.02 2.19
N ARG A 104 -5.37 -12.42 0.98
CA ARG A 104 -3.98 -12.35 0.53
C ARG A 104 -3.68 -10.91 0.12
N LYS A 105 -2.66 -10.28 0.72
CA LYS A 105 -2.15 -9.02 0.20
C LYS A 105 -1.68 -9.22 -1.24
N LEU A 106 -2.03 -8.31 -2.13
CA LEU A 106 -1.64 -8.33 -3.54
C LEU A 106 -0.56 -7.28 -3.79
N ILE A 107 -0.87 -6.04 -3.42
CA ILE A 107 -0.01 -4.88 -3.58
C ILE A 107 -0.16 -3.92 -2.39
N GLU A 108 0.85 -3.10 -2.15
CA GLU A 108 0.82 -2.02 -1.17
C GLU A 108 1.60 -0.81 -1.70
N GLN A 109 0.94 0.35 -1.80
CA GLN A 109 1.57 1.64 -2.10
C GLN A 109 1.98 2.31 -0.80
N ASN A 110 3.14 2.95 -0.77
CA ASN A 110 3.61 3.70 0.39
C ASN A 110 4.08 5.10 -0.02
N ASP A 111 3.60 6.08 0.74
CA ASP A 111 4.07 7.46 0.84
C ASP A 111 4.83 7.54 2.18
N LEU A 112 6.16 7.50 2.08
CA LEU A 112 7.07 7.35 3.22
C LEU A 112 7.43 8.68 3.89
N ASP A 113 7.32 9.80 3.16
CA ASP A 113 7.66 11.14 3.66
C ASP A 113 6.45 12.06 3.83
N GLU A 114 5.26 11.59 3.50
CA GLU A 114 3.96 12.25 3.60
C GLU A 114 3.84 13.50 2.72
N ASP A 115 4.60 13.58 1.62
CA ASP A 115 4.52 14.68 0.67
C ASP A 115 3.33 14.56 -0.30
N GLY A 116 2.59 13.44 -0.25
CA GLY A 116 1.45 13.11 -1.09
C GLY A 116 1.82 12.40 -2.39
N ARG A 117 3.09 12.07 -2.61
CA ARG A 117 3.56 11.18 -3.68
C ARG A 117 3.75 9.78 -3.12
N TRP A 118 3.74 8.79 -4.01
CA TRP A 118 3.97 7.41 -3.65
C TRP A 118 5.39 7.03 -4.06
N GLU A 119 6.29 6.82 -3.10
CA GLU A 119 7.69 6.49 -3.40
C GLU A 119 7.86 5.01 -3.73
N SER A 120 6.96 4.15 -3.25
CA SER A 120 7.11 2.71 -3.46
C SER A 120 5.81 1.94 -3.65
N MET A 121 5.91 0.85 -4.40
CA MET A 121 4.87 -0.17 -4.57
C MET A 121 5.45 -1.54 -4.22
N VAL A 122 4.89 -2.20 -3.23
CA VAL A 122 5.25 -3.56 -2.81
C VAL A 122 4.31 -4.55 -3.49
N TYR A 123 4.86 -5.61 -4.08
CA TYR A 123 4.10 -6.70 -4.68
C TYR A 123 4.30 -7.98 -3.87
N TYR A 124 3.21 -8.64 -3.54
CA TYR A 124 3.23 -9.81 -2.66
C TYR A 124 3.27 -11.12 -3.46
N ASN A 125 3.98 -12.09 -2.89
CA ASN A 125 4.17 -13.44 -3.43
C ASN A 125 2.83 -14.15 -3.64
N ALA A 126 2.57 -14.60 -4.87
CA ALA A 126 1.34 -15.30 -5.25
C ALA A 126 1.09 -16.59 -4.46
N SER A 127 2.17 -17.22 -3.99
CA SER A 127 2.15 -18.45 -3.20
C SER A 127 2.10 -18.20 -1.69
N ALA A 128 2.14 -16.94 -1.23
CA ALA A 128 2.07 -16.64 0.19
C ALA A 128 0.69 -16.97 0.77
N ILE A 129 0.70 -17.69 1.88
CA ILE A 129 -0.48 -18.00 2.68
C ILE A 129 -0.48 -17.07 3.90
N PRO A 130 -1.56 -16.29 4.12
CA PRO A 130 -1.66 -15.38 5.24
C PRO A 130 -1.36 -16.07 6.58
N LYS A 131 -0.57 -15.42 7.44
CA LYS A 131 -0.17 -15.90 8.78
C LYS A 131 0.67 -17.19 8.82
N GLU A 132 0.92 -17.84 7.69
CA GLU A 132 1.73 -19.08 7.62
C GLU A 132 3.07 -18.85 6.92
N THR A 133 3.07 -18.08 5.84
CA THR A 133 4.28 -17.86 5.04
C THR A 133 5.10 -16.70 5.59
N MET A 134 6.35 -16.94 5.96
CA MET A 134 7.34 -15.87 6.12
C MET A 134 7.76 -15.36 4.74
N ARG A 135 8.32 -14.13 4.67
CA ARG A 135 8.92 -13.59 3.43
C ARG A 135 7.91 -13.46 2.27
N ILE A 136 6.81 -12.77 2.56
CA ILE A 136 5.65 -12.62 1.67
C ILE A 136 5.84 -11.61 0.53
N VAL A 137 6.92 -10.82 0.53
CA VAL A 137 7.19 -9.84 -0.53
C VAL A 137 7.88 -10.52 -1.70
N ALA A 138 7.29 -10.38 -2.88
CA ALA A 138 7.87 -10.83 -4.14
C ALA A 138 8.89 -9.83 -4.67
N HIS A 139 8.48 -8.57 -4.81
CA HIS A 139 9.37 -7.47 -5.15
C HIS A 139 8.81 -6.13 -4.68
N VAL A 140 9.66 -5.11 -4.72
CA VAL A 140 9.30 -3.71 -4.44
C VAL A 140 9.76 -2.88 -5.62
N GLU A 141 8.89 -2.00 -6.10
CA GLU A 141 9.19 -0.96 -7.07
C GLU A 141 9.37 0.37 -6.32
N VAL A 142 10.39 1.14 -6.68
CA VAL A 142 10.74 2.40 -6.00
C VAL A 142 11.00 3.48 -7.05
N ASP A 143 10.40 4.66 -6.85
CA ASP A 143 10.70 5.88 -7.59
C ASP A 143 11.82 6.65 -6.91
N LEU A 144 13.08 6.35 -7.28
CA LEU A 144 14.24 7.01 -6.68
C LEU A 144 14.35 8.51 -7.02
N TYR A 145 13.65 8.97 -8.05
CA TYR A 145 13.90 10.29 -8.64
C TYR A 145 12.67 11.21 -8.58
N GLY A 146 11.57 10.76 -7.95
CA GLY A 146 10.33 11.52 -7.78
C GLY A 146 9.65 11.88 -9.11
N LYS A 147 9.74 10.99 -10.11
CA LYS A 147 9.20 11.18 -11.47
C LYS A 147 7.85 10.49 -11.70
N GLY A 148 7.26 9.89 -10.68
CA GLY A 148 6.01 9.12 -10.77
C GLY A 148 6.17 7.79 -11.51
N LYS A 149 7.39 7.26 -11.58
CA LYS A 149 7.67 5.99 -12.24
C LYS A 149 8.79 5.24 -11.52
N PRO A 150 8.76 3.91 -11.50
CA PRO A 150 9.78 3.15 -10.83
C PRO A 150 11.10 3.25 -11.58
N SER A 151 12.19 3.40 -10.82
CA SER A 151 13.56 3.38 -11.32
C SER A 151 14.42 2.33 -10.63
N LEU A 152 13.92 1.72 -9.55
CA LEU A 152 14.57 0.62 -8.85
C LEU A 152 13.55 -0.48 -8.52
N TRP A 153 13.96 -1.72 -8.76
CA TRP A 153 13.20 -2.92 -8.43
C TRP A 153 14.01 -3.79 -7.48
N ILE A 154 13.43 -4.13 -6.34
CA ILE A 154 14.08 -4.88 -5.27
C ILE A 154 13.40 -6.24 -5.15
N PHE A 155 14.13 -7.31 -5.43
CA PHE A 155 13.72 -8.68 -5.15
C PHE A 155 14.42 -9.15 -3.86
N PRO A 156 13.71 -9.19 -2.71
CA PRO A 156 14.35 -9.37 -1.41
C PRO A 156 15.24 -10.61 -1.35
N GLU A 157 16.47 -10.44 -0.87
CA GLU A 157 17.48 -11.51 -0.77
C GLU A 157 17.94 -12.13 -2.11
N ALA A 158 17.51 -11.60 -3.26
CA ALA A 158 17.91 -12.10 -4.58
C ALA A 158 18.73 -11.08 -5.36
N ARG A 159 18.12 -9.93 -5.68
CA ARG A 159 18.76 -8.89 -6.50
C ARG A 159 18.04 -7.55 -6.42
N MET A 160 18.72 -6.51 -6.85
CA MET A 160 18.13 -5.23 -7.23
C MET A 160 18.38 -4.98 -8.72
N GLU A 161 17.40 -4.42 -9.42
CA GLU A 161 17.53 -3.98 -10.81
C GLU A 161 17.30 -2.47 -10.86
N LEU A 162 18.19 -1.74 -11.52
CA LEU A 162 18.17 -0.28 -11.59
C LEU A 162 18.02 0.15 -13.04
N ASP A 163 17.14 1.13 -13.28
CA ASP A 163 17.08 1.92 -14.50
C ASP A 163 17.97 3.16 -14.31
N SER A 164 19.19 3.07 -14.82
CA SER A 164 20.21 4.11 -14.62
C SER A 164 20.11 5.27 -15.60
N ASN A 165 19.42 5.07 -16.73
CA ASN A 165 19.27 6.05 -17.82
C ASN A 165 17.85 6.66 -17.89
N GLU A 166 16.94 6.18 -17.03
CA GLU A 166 15.57 6.62 -16.86
C GLU A 166 14.66 6.40 -18.09
N ASP A 167 14.94 5.37 -18.89
CA ASP A 167 14.14 4.99 -20.07
C ASP A 167 12.93 4.09 -19.74
N GLY A 168 12.76 3.74 -18.46
CA GLY A 168 11.73 2.86 -17.93
C GLY A 168 12.10 1.37 -17.97
N LYS A 169 13.34 1.02 -18.31
CA LYS A 169 13.81 -0.36 -18.41
C LYS A 169 15.08 -0.55 -17.57
N PRO A 170 15.13 -1.56 -16.69
CA PRO A 170 16.35 -1.82 -15.94
C PRO A 170 17.52 -2.19 -16.85
N ASP A 171 18.64 -1.49 -16.68
CA ASP A 171 19.88 -1.68 -17.43
C ASP A 171 21.07 -2.01 -16.51
N GLN A 172 20.85 -2.07 -15.20
CA GLN A 172 21.85 -2.42 -14.20
C GLN A 172 21.29 -3.40 -13.15
N ILE A 173 22.17 -4.18 -12.54
CA ILE A 173 21.84 -5.22 -11.55
C ILE A 173 22.83 -5.24 -10.40
N LEU A 174 22.31 -5.50 -9.20
CA LEU A 174 23.09 -5.77 -8.00
C LEU A 174 22.62 -7.08 -7.37
N THR A 175 23.55 -8.04 -7.17
CA THR A 175 23.26 -9.35 -6.56
C THR A 175 24.05 -9.61 -5.28
N ASN A 176 25.03 -8.75 -4.96
CA ASN A 176 25.80 -8.86 -3.72
C ASN A 176 24.92 -8.48 -2.53
N GLN A 177 24.69 -9.43 -1.62
CA GLN A 177 23.72 -9.30 -0.53
C GLN A 177 24.10 -8.21 0.48
N ASP A 178 25.37 -8.08 0.83
CA ASP A 178 25.82 -7.06 1.78
C ASP A 178 25.58 -5.66 1.22
N ARG A 179 25.92 -5.45 -0.05
CA ARG A 179 25.64 -4.19 -0.77
C ARG A 179 24.15 -3.94 -0.93
N MET A 180 23.35 -4.97 -1.19
CA MET A 180 21.90 -4.82 -1.23
C MET A 180 21.33 -4.34 0.11
N LEU A 181 21.79 -4.92 1.22
CA LEU A 181 21.34 -4.52 2.56
C LEU A 181 21.77 -3.08 2.88
N GLU A 182 23.00 -2.70 2.53
CA GLU A 182 23.47 -1.32 2.66
C GLU A 182 22.61 -0.34 1.85
N ASN A 183 22.31 -0.66 0.58
CA ASN A 183 21.47 0.18 -0.26
C ASN A 183 20.02 0.25 0.24
N PHE A 184 19.47 -0.86 0.73
CA PHE A 184 18.15 -0.87 1.35
C PHE A 184 18.09 0.01 2.60
N ALA A 185 19.12 -0.06 3.46
CA ALA A 185 19.20 0.78 4.65
C ALA A 185 19.31 2.27 4.32
N LYS A 186 19.94 2.64 3.19
CA LYS A 186 19.96 4.02 2.68
C LYS A 186 18.57 4.48 2.25
N LEU A 187 17.87 3.66 1.48
CA LEU A 187 16.49 3.97 1.05
C LEU A 187 15.56 4.22 2.23
N GLN A 188 15.65 3.41 3.28
CA GLN A 188 14.86 3.58 4.51
C GLN A 188 15.17 4.88 5.26
N LYS A 189 16.30 5.54 4.97
CA LYS A 189 16.70 6.83 5.53
C LYS A 189 16.48 8.00 4.57
N GLY A 190 15.88 7.76 3.40
CA GLY A 190 15.75 8.76 2.34
C GLY A 190 17.07 9.13 1.67
N GLU A 191 18.08 8.26 1.74
CA GLU A 191 19.38 8.46 1.10
C GLU A 191 19.47 7.77 -0.27
N GLU A 192 20.30 8.32 -1.16
CA GLU A 192 20.54 7.74 -2.48
C GLU A 192 21.28 6.40 -2.42
N VAL A 193 20.88 5.47 -3.29
CA VAL A 193 21.60 4.22 -3.52
C VAL A 193 22.95 4.47 -4.21
N SER A 194 23.94 3.62 -3.93
CA SER A 194 25.24 3.70 -4.58
C SER A 194 25.19 3.03 -5.95
N LYS A 195 24.99 3.82 -7.01
CA LYS A 195 24.96 3.34 -8.40
C LYS A 195 26.22 2.52 -8.79
N LYS A 196 27.37 2.82 -8.18
CA LYS A 196 28.64 2.08 -8.40
C LYS A 196 28.60 0.61 -7.94
N ASP A 197 27.67 0.25 -7.06
CA ASP A 197 27.54 -1.13 -6.58
C ASP A 197 26.87 -2.01 -7.63
N PHE A 198 26.18 -1.41 -8.60
CA PHE A 198 25.48 -2.11 -9.66
C PHE A 198 26.41 -2.38 -10.85
N SER A 199 26.21 -3.53 -11.47
CA SER A 199 26.89 -3.94 -12.70
C SER A 199 25.93 -3.80 -13.89
N PRO A 200 26.44 -3.56 -15.12
CA PRO A 200 25.60 -3.53 -16.31
C PRO A 200 24.83 -4.84 -16.52
N MET A 201 23.59 -4.74 -16.98
CA MET A 201 22.70 -5.86 -17.28
C MET A 201 22.01 -5.65 -18.64
N SER A 202 21.83 -6.72 -19.42
CA SER A 202 20.92 -6.67 -20.57
C SER A 202 19.47 -6.59 -20.10
N VAL A 203 18.68 -5.71 -20.72
CA VAL A 203 17.22 -5.58 -20.51
C VAL A 203 16.49 -6.94 -20.58
N SER A 204 16.97 -7.86 -21.44
CA SER A 204 16.41 -9.22 -21.58
C SER A 204 16.58 -10.12 -20.34
N ASN A 205 17.46 -9.75 -19.41
CA ASN A 205 17.69 -10.46 -18.15
C ASN A 205 16.88 -9.85 -16.98
N SER A 206 16.18 -8.73 -17.19
CA SER A 206 15.31 -8.13 -16.18
C SER A 206 14.15 -9.07 -15.85
N TRP A 207 13.91 -9.29 -14.56
CA TRP A 207 12.80 -10.15 -14.09
C TRP A 207 11.47 -9.43 -14.19
N ILE A 208 11.48 -8.10 -14.12
CA ILE A 208 10.28 -7.28 -14.28
C ILE A 208 9.78 -7.33 -15.71
N LEU A 209 10.70 -7.22 -16.68
CA LEU A 209 10.35 -7.29 -18.09
C LEU A 209 10.15 -8.72 -18.58
N ASN A 210 10.74 -9.71 -17.88
CA ASN A 210 10.69 -11.13 -18.26
C ASN A 210 10.33 -12.01 -17.04
N PRO A 211 9.13 -11.87 -16.44
CA PRO A 211 8.76 -12.56 -15.20
C PRO A 211 8.75 -14.09 -15.32
N LYS A 212 8.64 -14.61 -16.54
CA LYS A 212 8.76 -16.06 -16.83
C LYS A 212 10.14 -16.64 -16.52
N GLN A 213 11.17 -15.81 -16.40
CA GLN A 213 12.53 -16.24 -16.03
C GLN A 213 12.70 -16.45 -14.52
N ILE A 214 11.73 -16.02 -13.71
CA ILE A 214 11.76 -16.16 -12.25
C ILE A 214 11.50 -17.63 -11.91
N ALA A 215 12.55 -18.39 -11.61
CA ALA A 215 12.43 -19.81 -11.24
C ALA A 215 11.87 -20.01 -9.83
N ASN A 216 12.17 -19.11 -8.89
CA ASN A 216 11.71 -19.21 -7.50
C ASN A 216 10.32 -18.54 -7.35
N PRO A 217 9.25 -19.29 -7.01
CA PRO A 217 7.91 -18.74 -6.87
C PRO A 217 7.80 -17.60 -5.84
N ARG A 218 8.74 -17.52 -4.88
CA ARG A 218 8.78 -16.43 -3.90
C ARG A 218 8.78 -15.04 -4.54
N TYR A 219 9.45 -14.90 -5.68
CA TYR A 219 9.62 -13.63 -6.37
C TYR A 219 8.55 -13.38 -7.44
N GLN A 220 7.57 -14.28 -7.54
CA GLN A 220 6.44 -14.13 -8.46
C GLN A 220 5.28 -13.48 -7.72
N ALA A 221 4.92 -12.28 -8.17
CA ALA A 221 3.70 -11.62 -7.73
C ALA A 221 2.49 -12.12 -8.52
N LEU A 222 1.30 -12.05 -7.92
CA LEU A 222 0.06 -12.36 -8.65
C LEU A 222 -0.20 -11.31 -9.75
N ILE A 223 0.13 -10.06 -9.45
CA ILE A 223 0.09 -8.95 -10.41
C ILE A 223 1.49 -8.85 -11.04
N SER A 224 1.58 -9.15 -12.33
CA SER A 224 2.85 -9.19 -13.06
C SER A 224 3.16 -7.93 -13.85
N GLN A 225 2.24 -6.96 -13.86
CA GLN A 225 2.41 -5.67 -14.53
C GLN A 225 2.61 -4.60 -13.46
N SER A 226 3.51 -3.65 -13.73
CA SER A 226 3.65 -2.50 -12.85
C SER A 226 2.37 -1.68 -12.85
N LEU A 227 1.90 -1.35 -11.65
CA LEU A 227 0.78 -0.44 -11.38
C LEU A 227 1.28 0.89 -10.77
N PHE A 228 2.58 1.12 -10.77
CA PHE A 228 3.19 2.35 -10.31
C PHE A 228 2.97 3.42 -11.39
N GLN A 229 2.13 4.42 -11.08
CA GLN A 229 1.74 5.53 -11.95
C GLN A 229 1.74 6.84 -11.18
#